data_AF-A0A925RUS8-F1
#
_entry.id   AF-A0A925RUS8-F1
#
_cell.length_a   1.000
_cell.length_b   1.000
_cell.length_c   1.000
_cell.angle_alpha   90.00
_cell.angle_beta   90.00
_cell.angle_gamma   90.00
#
_symmetry.space_group_name_H-M   'P 1'
#
loop_
_entity.id
_entity.type
_entity.pdbx_description
1 polymer ?
#
loop_
_entity_poly.entity_id
_entity_poly.type
_entity_poly.pdbx_seq_one_letter_code
_entity_poly.pdbx_strand_id
1 'polypeptide(L)'
;SRLSGELHYRKQQEFGRLKYDYWQLKESWNGYAGYDAWFDRTLSNADLVSAATYQSCVPGLTQLLASANGELSRFFAAVKELDAAERRSICQ
;
A
#
# COMPACT_ATOMS: atom_id res chain seq x y z
N SER A 1 13.30 1.89 29.43
CA SER A 1 12.39 1.67 30.58
C SER A 1 11.47 0.50 30.27
N ARG A 2 10.85 -0.12 31.28
CA ARG A 2 9.92 -1.26 31.13
C ARG A 2 8.79 -1.00 30.12
N LEU A 3 8.28 0.24 30.09
CA LEU A 3 7.20 0.69 29.21
C LEU A 3 7.57 0.62 27.71
N SER A 4 8.82 0.90 27.36
CA SER A 4 9.27 0.82 25.96
C SER A 4 9.34 -0.62 25.44
N GLY A 5 9.71 -1.56 26.31
CA GLY A 5 9.69 -2.99 25.98
C GLY A 5 8.26 -3.52 25.77
N GLU A 6 7.32 -3.11 26.61
CA GLU A 6 5.91 -3.48 26.49
C GLU A 6 5.28 -2.93 25.19
N LEU A 7 5.56 -1.66 24.85
CA LEU A 7 5.09 -1.07 23.59
C LEU A 7 5.65 -1.81 22.36
N HIS A 8 6.93 -2.18 22.41
CA HIS A 8 7.56 -2.94 21.34
C HIS A 8 6.93 -4.33 21.18
N TYR A 9 6.67 -5.03 22.28
CA TYR A 9 6.01 -6.33 22.27
C TYR A 9 4.60 -6.25 21.69
N ARG A 10 3.78 -5.30 22.15
CA ARG A 10 2.42 -5.11 21.62
C ARG A 10 2.43 -4.79 20.12
N LYS A 11 3.36 -3.94 19.68
CA LYS A 11 3.53 -3.64 18.26
C LYS A 11 3.83 -4.90 17.44
N GLN A 12 4.70 -5.78 17.92
CA GLN A 12 4.97 -7.06 17.25
C GLN A 12 3.74 -7.98 17.21
N GLN A 13 2.92 -8.00 18.27
CA GLN A 13 1.68 -8.77 18.28
C GLN A 13 0.70 -8.30 17.20
N GLU A 14 0.53 -6.98 17.01
CA GLU A 14 -0.32 -6.45 15.95
C GLU A 14 0.20 -6.77 14.54
N PHE A 15 1.52 -6.76 14.33
CA PHE A 15 2.10 -7.24 13.07
C PHE A 15 1.88 -8.75 12.85
N GLY A 16 1.95 -9.55 13.92
CA GLY A 16 1.61 -10.98 13.85
C GLY A 16 0.16 -11.20 13.45
N ARG A 17 -0.77 -10.43 14.04
CA ARG A 17 -2.19 -10.45 13.65
C ARG A 17 -2.40 -10.03 12.20
N LEU A 18 -1.76 -8.95 11.76
CA LEU A 18 -1.82 -8.49 10.37
C LEU A 18 -1.37 -9.58 9.38
N LYS A 19 -0.28 -10.31 9.69
CA LYS A 19 0.17 -11.44 8.86
C LYS A 19 -0.85 -12.58 8.84
N TYR A 20 -1.45 -12.90 9.98
CA TYR A 20 -2.51 -13.91 10.06
C TYR A 20 -3.74 -13.51 9.22
N ASP A 21 -4.19 -12.26 9.34
CA ASP A 21 -5.34 -11.74 8.59
C ASP A 21 -5.07 -11.78 7.07
N TYR A 22 -3.84 -11.50 6.65
CA TYR A 22 -3.41 -11.69 5.26
C TYR A 22 -3.54 -13.14 4.79
N TRP A 23 -3.07 -14.11 5.58
CA TRP A 23 -3.19 -15.53 5.22
C TRP A 23 -4.65 -15.95 5.04
N GLN A 24 -5.55 -15.46 5.90
CA GLN A 24 -7.00 -15.72 5.74
C GLN A 24 -7.57 -15.06 4.48
N LEU A 25 -7.17 -13.82 4.19
CA LEU A 25 -7.63 -13.09 3.00
C LEU A 25 -7.14 -13.76 1.71
N LYS A 26 -5.90 -14.26 1.69
CA LYS A 26 -5.30 -14.96 0.55
C LYS A 26 -6.12 -16.16 0.10
N GLU A 27 -6.78 -16.88 1.01
CA GLU A 27 -7.67 -17.98 0.68
C GLU A 27 -8.86 -17.51 -0.18
N SER A 28 -9.42 -16.33 0.09
CA SER A 28 -10.47 -15.74 -0.75
C SER A 28 -10.00 -15.38 -2.16
N TRP A 29 -8.68 -15.26 -2.36
CA TRP A 29 -8.04 -15.02 -3.65
C TRP A 29 -7.56 -16.32 -4.31
N ASN A 30 -8.08 -17.47 -3.87
CA ASN A 30 -7.70 -18.79 -4.39
C ASN A 30 -6.18 -19.04 -4.29
N GLY A 31 -5.57 -18.60 -3.20
CA GLY A 31 -4.16 -18.83 -2.92
C GLY A 31 -3.18 -17.91 -3.66
N TYR A 32 -3.63 -16.78 -4.22
CA TYR A 32 -2.75 -15.84 -4.93
C TYR A 32 -1.55 -15.39 -4.06
N ALA A 33 -0.35 -15.79 -4.46
CA ALA A 33 0.89 -15.63 -3.70
C ALA A 33 1.64 -14.30 -3.95
N GLY A 34 1.03 -13.36 -4.68
CA GLY A 34 1.74 -12.13 -5.12
C GLY A 34 2.19 -11.20 -4.00
N TYR A 35 1.69 -11.39 -2.78
CA TYR A 35 2.09 -10.60 -1.60
C TYR A 35 2.88 -11.41 -0.56
N ASP A 36 3.13 -12.71 -0.78
CA ASP A 36 3.79 -13.59 0.19
C ASP A 36 5.14 -13.01 0.63
N ALA A 37 5.98 -12.64 -0.34
CA ALA A 37 7.30 -12.05 -0.08
C ALA A 37 7.23 -10.75 0.75
N TRP A 38 6.16 -9.96 0.61
CA TRP A 38 5.96 -8.74 1.37
C TRP A 38 5.54 -9.03 2.82
N PHE A 39 4.74 -10.06 3.06
CA PHE A 39 4.30 -10.47 4.39
C PHE A 39 5.30 -11.38 5.12
N ASP A 40 6.20 -12.07 4.42
CA ASP A 40 7.22 -12.94 5.01
C ASP A 40 8.32 -12.14 5.74
N ARG A 41 8.63 -10.92 5.29
CA ARG A 41 9.63 -10.06 5.93
C ARG A 41 9.18 -9.50 7.29
N THR A 42 10.10 -8.94 8.05
CA THR A 42 9.77 -8.16 9.25
C THR A 42 9.19 -6.81 8.85
N LEU A 43 7.90 -6.60 9.09
CA LEU A 43 7.21 -5.35 8.78
C LEU A 43 7.41 -4.30 9.88
N SER A 44 7.38 -3.04 9.47
CA SER A 44 7.52 -1.86 10.32
C SER A 44 6.47 -0.80 9.98
N ASN A 45 6.49 0.32 10.71
CA ASN A 45 5.58 1.43 10.43
C ASN A 45 5.90 2.09 9.08
N ALA A 46 7.16 2.05 8.62
CA ALA A 46 7.52 2.62 7.32
C ALA A 46 6.84 1.88 6.16
N ASP A 47 6.71 0.57 6.28
CA ASP A 47 6.02 -0.26 5.28
C ASP A 47 4.53 0.07 5.20
N LEU A 48 3.89 0.27 6.37
CA LEU A 48 2.50 0.67 6.45
C LEU A 48 2.28 2.08 5.91
N VAL A 49 3.19 3.02 6.21
CA VAL A 49 3.13 4.39 5.67
C VAL A 49 3.23 4.36 4.15
N SER A 50 4.18 3.61 3.58
CA SER A 50 4.30 3.48 2.12
C SER A 50 3.03 2.91 1.49
N ALA A 51 2.43 1.88 2.10
CA ALA A 51 1.18 1.29 1.60
C ALA A 51 0.01 2.28 1.69
N ALA A 52 -0.11 2.99 2.82
CA ALA A 52 -1.16 4.00 3.04
C ALA A 52 -1.02 5.19 2.08
N THR A 53 0.21 5.67 1.84
CA THR A 53 0.49 6.73 0.86
C THR A 53 0.13 6.30 -0.55
N TYR A 54 0.48 5.08 -0.97
CA TYR A 54 0.06 4.60 -2.28
C TYR A 54 -1.46 4.50 -2.38
N GLN A 55 -2.13 3.99 -1.34
CA GLN A 55 -3.58 3.91 -1.27
C GLN A 55 -4.25 5.29 -1.42
N SER A 56 -3.70 6.33 -0.80
CA SER A 56 -4.24 7.69 -0.97
C SER A 56 -4.09 8.23 -2.40
N CYS A 57 -3.15 7.70 -3.19
CA CYS A 57 -3.01 8.00 -4.61
C CYS A 57 -3.99 7.26 -5.52
N VAL A 58 -4.54 6.10 -5.10
CA VAL A 58 -5.36 5.24 -5.97
C VAL A 58 -6.58 5.96 -6.55
N PRO A 59 -7.36 6.77 -5.78
CA PRO A 59 -8.50 7.50 -6.35
C PRO A 59 -8.09 8.48 -7.45
N GLY A 60 -7.05 9.29 -7.24
CA GLY A 60 -6.57 10.25 -8.23
C GLY A 60 -5.99 9.57 -9.47
N LEU A 61 -5.22 8.48 -9.30
CA LEU A 61 -4.70 7.69 -10.42
C LEU A 61 -5.84 7.04 -11.23
N THR A 62 -6.90 6.58 -10.56
CA THR A 62 -8.08 6.00 -11.22
C THR A 62 -8.82 7.04 -12.05
N GLN A 63 -8.96 8.27 -11.54
CA GLN A 63 -9.55 9.38 -12.29
C GLN A 63 -8.71 9.77 -13.51
N LEU A 64 -7.38 9.82 -13.36
CA LEU A 64 -6.46 10.09 -14.46
C LEU A 64 -6.49 8.98 -15.54
N LEU A 65 -6.61 7.72 -15.12
CA LEU A 65 -6.79 6.61 -16.07
C LEU A 65 -8.13 6.71 -16.80
N ALA A 66 -9.20 7.11 -16.10
CA ALA A 66 -10.51 7.32 -16.71
C ALA A 66 -10.49 8.46 -17.74
N SER A 67 -9.81 9.57 -17.47
CA SER A 67 -9.65 10.67 -18.45
C SER A 67 -8.80 10.26 -19.67
N ALA A 68 -7.94 9.25 -19.50
CA ALA A 68 -7.20 8.60 -20.58
C ALA A 68 -8.01 7.51 -21.32
N ASN A 69 -9.33 7.41 -21.09
CA ASN A 69 -10.22 6.36 -21.63
C ASN A 69 -9.76 4.93 -21.32
N GLY A 70 -9.03 4.72 -20.22
CA GLY A 70 -8.47 3.42 -19.86
C GLY A 70 -7.23 3.01 -20.67
N GLU A 71 -6.73 3.84 -21.58
CA GLU A 71 -5.53 3.52 -22.34
C GLU A 71 -4.26 3.78 -21.51
N LEU A 72 -3.56 2.68 -21.15
CA LEU A 72 -2.33 2.76 -20.34
C LEU A 72 -1.25 3.63 -20.97
N SER A 73 -1.07 3.59 -22.29
CA SER A 73 -0.08 4.42 -22.99
C SER A 73 -0.35 5.92 -22.80
N ARG A 74 -1.62 6.34 -22.87
CA ARG A 74 -2.04 7.73 -22.65
C ARG A 74 -1.94 8.12 -21.18
N PHE A 75 -2.34 7.22 -20.29
CA PHE A 75 -2.19 7.41 -18.85
C PHE A 75 -0.71 7.64 -18.48
N PHE A 76 0.21 6.81 -18.95
CA PHE A 76 1.63 6.98 -18.65
C PHE A 76 2.22 8.25 -19.29
N ALA A 77 1.74 8.66 -20.47
CA ALA A 77 2.11 9.96 -21.03
C ALA A 77 1.64 11.10 -20.12
N ALA A 78 0.38 11.08 -19.69
CA ALA A 78 -0.17 12.10 -18.79
C ALA A 78 0.57 12.15 -17.45
N VAL A 79 0.88 11.01 -16.83
CA VAL A 79 1.64 10.93 -15.57
C VAL A 79 3.03 11.56 -15.70
N LYS A 80 3.69 11.43 -16.86
CA LYS A 80 5.03 12.00 -17.10
C LYS A 80 5.02 13.52 -17.15
N GLU A 81 3.94 14.12 -17.63
CA GLU A 81 3.79 15.58 -17.70
C GLU A 81 3.50 16.22 -16.35
N LEU A 82 3.09 15.44 -15.34
CA LEU A 82 2.75 15.97 -14.02
C LEU A 82 3.97 16.54 -13.29
N ASP A 83 3.81 17.74 -12.76
CA ASP A 83 4.76 18.36 -11.85
C ASP A 83 4.64 17.80 -10.41
N ALA A 84 5.45 18.32 -9.49
CA ALA A 84 5.47 17.87 -8.10
C ALA A 84 4.19 18.24 -7.32
N ALA A 85 3.52 19.34 -7.66
CA ALA A 85 2.27 19.75 -7.02
C ALA A 85 1.10 18.90 -7.49
N GLU A 86 1.00 18.63 -8.78
CA GLU A 86 -0.03 17.79 -9.38
C GLU A 86 0.09 16.33 -8.92
N ARG A 87 1.31 15.80 -8.80
CA ARG A 87 1.54 14.48 -8.20
C ARG A 87 1.08 14.41 -6.75
N ARG A 88 1.22 15.49 -5.99
CA ARG A 88 0.72 15.54 -4.61
C ARG A 88 -0.81 15.56 -4.58
N SER A 89 -1.47 16.31 -5.45
CA SER A 89 -2.94 16.35 -5.48
C SER A 89 -3.57 15.02 -5.90
N ILE A 90 -2.84 14.16 -6.63
CA ILE A 90 -3.29 12.78 -6.93
C ILE A 90 -3.41 11.92 -5.66
N CYS A 91 -2.61 12.22 -4.62
CA CYS A 91 -2.44 11.42 -3.42
C CYS A 91 -3.17 11.95 -2.17
N GLN A 92 -4.12 12.87 -2.34
CA GLN A 92 -4.86 13.52 -1.26
C GLN A 92 -6.30 13.01 -1.15
#